data_AF-R1GFW8-F1
#
_entry.id   AF-R1GFW8-F1
#
_cell.length_a   1.000
_cell.length_b   1.000
_cell.length_c   1.000
_cell.angle_alpha   90.00
_cell.angle_beta   90.00
_cell.angle_gamma   90.00
#
_symmetry.space_group_name_H-M   'P 1'
#
loop_
_entity.id
_entity.type
_entity.pdbx_description
1 polymer ?
#
loop_
_entity_poly.entity_id
_entity_poly.type
_entity_poly.pdbx_seq_one_letter_code
_entity_poly.pdbx_strand_id
1 'polypeptide(L)'
;MWDGFVDVMQSPWWTRFWVVQECLLPPKATVVFGHWRIPWDTLKVAEQNHRQHILTCCSAAWKAFPKRYAFYPDRLISDTRTAADRGKGAFYDLDRALRAYRHRDCQNPRDKVFGILGLVDRSKYPQLRPDYSLSVRDVYVQAMEAILGEGEGSLRCLTGSGFNSQQQQQQQRMLPSWVRDLAACPDHEILFHEMARLEAYPLYNASAADAPPVKPRFSEDGGLCVKGSFGAWASVYERIIIFHMRANGKESRLKGLFDSLNQFLNTTNFVAYDEAFFDIIGPEATITHVQSLPYQIHEAPCLIPGTKDLFFVEWGLPGGDNGQHTWQYLLNTETNELRNITTDPPTVNVHGCVAHNGSLYIVTDGGLDETGYFAHVDPATWKRTTLLNHYYEQPFLGFNDIAVDPSGNFYLTDSKSAWGRSVVPWTPPTNPGTYFIDGRTLRPKLVQLTTGNANGVAVSPDGGTVYLADTGAAGFPGQPRSGLGPRGLWAFDVARTAAGATVPVLNGRRLLNNPIAYTYDGLRGWRWGV
;
A
#
# COMPACT_ATOMS: atom_id res chain seq x y z
N MET A 1 38.52 -25.45 2.11
CA MET A 1 37.73 -25.51 0.86
C MET A 1 36.71 -24.38 0.82
N TRP A 2 35.84 -24.24 1.82
CA TRP A 2 34.83 -23.18 1.87
C TRP A 2 35.39 -21.76 1.98
N ASP A 3 36.48 -21.55 2.74
CA ASP A 3 37.07 -20.21 2.89
C ASP A 3 37.72 -19.72 1.57
N GLY A 4 38.39 -20.61 0.83
CA GLY A 4 38.92 -20.26 -0.50
C GLY A 4 37.83 -19.92 -1.53
N PHE A 5 36.62 -20.50 -1.40
CA PHE A 5 35.47 -20.09 -2.21
C PHE A 5 35.00 -18.68 -1.83
N VAL A 6 34.98 -18.36 -0.53
CA VAL A 6 34.64 -17.02 -0.04
C VAL A 6 35.66 -15.98 -0.54
N ASP A 7 36.95 -16.29 -0.49
CA ASP A 7 38.03 -15.40 -0.99
C ASP A 7 37.85 -15.07 -2.49
N VAL A 8 37.50 -16.07 -3.31
CA VAL A 8 37.21 -15.86 -4.73
C VAL A 8 35.99 -14.97 -4.91
N MET A 9 34.90 -15.22 -4.18
CA MET A 9 33.63 -14.53 -4.34
C MET A 9 33.60 -13.12 -3.75
N GLN A 10 34.45 -12.83 -2.77
CA GLN A 10 34.62 -11.50 -2.17
C GLN A 10 35.74 -10.69 -2.83
N SER A 11 36.38 -11.25 -3.86
CA SER A 11 37.43 -10.55 -4.61
C SER A 11 36.91 -9.22 -5.18
N PRO A 12 37.66 -8.11 -5.04
CA PRO A 12 37.32 -6.82 -5.65
C PRO A 12 37.15 -6.87 -7.17
N TRP A 13 37.65 -7.92 -7.83
CA TRP A 13 37.43 -8.14 -9.25
C TRP A 13 35.94 -8.14 -9.62
N TRP A 14 35.08 -8.73 -8.78
CA TRP A 14 33.64 -8.81 -9.04
C TRP A 14 32.94 -7.45 -9.05
N THR A 15 33.48 -6.42 -8.40
CA THR A 15 32.84 -5.11 -8.36
C THR A 15 33.18 -4.25 -9.57
N ARG A 16 34.23 -4.58 -10.32
CA ARG A 16 34.70 -3.77 -11.46
C ARG A 16 33.69 -3.75 -12.61
N PHE A 17 33.51 -2.57 -13.21
CA PHE A 17 32.58 -2.37 -14.32
C PHE A 17 33.04 -3.06 -15.61
N TRP A 18 34.32 -2.93 -15.96
CA TRP A 18 34.88 -3.47 -17.20
C TRP A 18 34.84 -5.01 -17.29
N VAL A 19 34.76 -5.69 -16.15
CA VAL A 19 34.60 -7.14 -16.05
C VAL A 19 33.32 -7.63 -16.75
N VAL A 20 32.31 -6.77 -16.88
CA VAL A 20 31.09 -7.10 -17.63
C VAL A 20 31.41 -7.47 -19.07
N GLN A 21 32.23 -6.68 -19.76
CA GLN A 21 32.63 -7.00 -21.13
C GLN A 21 33.59 -8.19 -21.19
N GLU A 22 34.55 -8.25 -20.26
CA GLU A 22 35.56 -9.32 -20.18
C GLU A 22 34.93 -10.71 -20.05
N CYS A 23 33.79 -10.81 -19.37
CA CYS A 23 33.09 -12.09 -19.19
C CYS A 23 32.01 -12.34 -20.22
N LEU A 24 31.29 -11.30 -20.65
CA LEU A 24 30.14 -11.48 -21.52
C LEU A 24 30.49 -11.49 -23.00
N LEU A 25 31.48 -10.75 -23.48
CA LEU A 25 31.75 -10.62 -24.92
C LEU A 25 32.52 -11.80 -25.53
N PRO A 26 33.55 -12.38 -24.88
CA PRO A 26 34.31 -13.45 -25.47
C PRO A 26 33.47 -14.71 -25.74
N PRO A 27 33.76 -15.48 -26.79
CA PRO A 27 33.10 -16.77 -27.03
C PRO A 27 33.48 -17.82 -25.98
N LYS A 28 34.63 -17.66 -25.31
CA LYS A 28 35.11 -18.50 -24.21
C LYS A 28 35.86 -17.62 -23.21
N ALA A 29 35.64 -17.85 -21.92
CA ALA A 29 36.35 -17.20 -20.83
C ALA A 29 36.76 -18.21 -19.75
N THR A 30 37.82 -17.91 -19.00
CA THR A 30 38.31 -18.75 -17.89
C THR A 30 38.60 -17.85 -16.70
N VAL A 31 38.03 -18.17 -15.55
CA VAL A 31 38.34 -17.50 -14.28
C VAL A 31 39.63 -18.10 -13.74
N VAL A 32 40.56 -17.23 -13.35
CA VAL A 32 41.84 -17.61 -12.76
C VAL A 32 41.97 -16.93 -11.40
N PHE A 33 42.21 -17.70 -10.35
CA PHE A 33 42.43 -17.18 -8.99
C PHE A 33 43.58 -17.93 -8.32
N GLY A 34 44.73 -17.28 -8.17
CA GLY A 34 45.96 -17.94 -7.76
C GLY A 34 46.32 -19.09 -8.70
N HIS A 35 46.40 -20.31 -8.18
CA HIS A 35 46.67 -21.53 -8.96
C HIS A 35 45.40 -22.21 -9.50
N TRP A 36 44.20 -21.70 -9.16
CA TRP A 36 42.93 -22.29 -9.57
C TRP A 36 42.45 -21.71 -10.90
N ARG A 37 41.88 -22.58 -11.75
CA ARG A 37 41.28 -22.20 -13.03
C ARG A 37 39.95 -22.91 -13.22
N ILE A 38 38.93 -22.19 -13.66
CA ILE A 38 37.61 -22.75 -13.97
C ILE A 38 37.04 -22.09 -15.24
N PRO A 39 36.54 -22.86 -16.22
CA PRO A 39 35.84 -22.28 -17.36
C PRO A 39 34.62 -21.47 -16.91
N TRP A 40 34.38 -20.33 -17.55
CA TRP A 40 33.24 -19.47 -17.23
C TRP A 40 31.90 -20.20 -17.38
N ASP A 41 31.78 -21.05 -18.40
CA ASP A 41 30.58 -21.85 -18.63
C ASP A 41 30.30 -22.83 -17.48
N THR A 42 31.34 -23.33 -16.81
CA THR A 42 31.17 -24.17 -15.62
C THR A 42 30.53 -23.39 -14.47
N LEU A 43 30.89 -22.10 -14.29
CA LEU A 43 30.23 -21.23 -13.31
C LEU A 43 28.76 -20.96 -13.67
N LYS A 44 28.45 -20.77 -14.97
CA LYS A 44 27.05 -20.61 -15.43
C LYS A 44 26.22 -21.86 -15.15
N VAL A 45 26.74 -23.05 -15.47
CA VAL A 45 26.05 -24.33 -15.19
C VAL A 45 25.89 -24.54 -13.69
N ALA A 46 26.92 -24.22 -12.90
CA ALA A 46 26.85 -24.29 -11.44
C ALA A 46 25.77 -23.35 -10.87
N GLU A 47 25.66 -22.13 -11.40
CA GLU A 47 24.60 -21.19 -11.04
C GLU A 47 23.21 -21.74 -11.36
N GLN A 48 23.01 -22.25 -12.58
CA GLN A 48 21.73 -22.78 -13.02
C GLN A 48 21.30 -23.97 -12.18
N ASN A 49 22.22 -24.91 -11.93
CA ASN A 49 22.00 -26.06 -11.06
C ASN A 49 21.70 -25.62 -9.63
N HIS A 50 22.50 -24.71 -9.07
CA HIS A 50 22.25 -24.13 -7.75
C HIS A 50 20.85 -23.52 -7.68
N ARG A 51 20.48 -22.68 -8.66
CA ARG A 51 19.17 -22.03 -8.74
C ARG A 51 18.03 -23.05 -8.82
N GLN A 52 18.17 -24.11 -9.61
CA GLN A 52 17.21 -25.20 -9.72
C GLN A 52 17.03 -25.93 -8.39
N HIS A 53 18.12 -26.30 -7.73
CA HIS A 53 18.09 -27.04 -6.47
C HIS A 53 17.49 -26.22 -5.32
N ILE A 54 17.85 -24.94 -5.17
CA ILE A 54 17.26 -24.08 -4.11
C ILE A 54 15.78 -23.77 -4.37
N LEU A 55 15.33 -23.84 -5.63
CA LEU A 55 13.92 -23.68 -6.02
C LEU A 55 13.10 -24.95 -5.82
N THR A 56 13.75 -26.09 -5.67
CA THR A 56 13.08 -27.40 -5.67
C THR A 56 13.50 -28.21 -4.44
N CYS A 57 14.33 -29.25 -4.61
CA CYS A 57 14.59 -30.26 -3.61
C CYS A 57 15.51 -29.83 -2.45
N CYS A 58 16.24 -28.73 -2.58
CA CYS A 58 17.25 -28.30 -1.60
C CYS A 58 16.90 -27.00 -0.85
N SER A 59 15.65 -26.55 -0.92
CA SER A 59 15.22 -25.28 -0.29
C SER A 59 15.45 -25.24 1.23
N ALA A 60 15.20 -26.35 1.94
CA ALA A 60 15.42 -26.47 3.38
C ALA A 60 16.92 -26.48 3.75
N ALA A 61 17.72 -27.25 2.99
CA ALA A 61 19.18 -27.29 3.18
C ALA A 61 19.82 -25.93 2.93
N TRP A 62 19.36 -25.20 1.91
CA TRP A 62 19.79 -23.83 1.63
C TRP A 62 19.47 -22.87 2.77
N LYS A 63 18.26 -22.94 3.35
CA LYS A 63 17.88 -22.11 4.51
C LYS A 63 18.74 -22.37 5.74
N ALA A 64 19.20 -23.61 5.93
CA ALA A 64 20.09 -24.00 7.02
C ALA A 64 21.58 -23.73 6.74
N PHE A 65 21.95 -23.40 5.49
CA PHE A 65 23.33 -23.19 5.10
C PHE A 65 23.88 -21.89 5.72
N PRO A 66 25.09 -21.90 6.31
CA PRO A 66 25.67 -20.70 6.90
C PRO A 66 25.77 -19.56 5.88
N LYS A 67 25.17 -18.40 6.20
CA LYS A 67 25.10 -17.25 5.27
C LYS A 67 26.45 -16.80 4.74
N ARG A 68 27.54 -16.98 5.50
CA ARG A 68 28.91 -16.64 5.08
C ARG A 68 29.40 -17.43 3.87
N TYR A 69 28.81 -18.60 3.62
CA TYR A 69 29.16 -19.48 2.49
C TYR A 69 28.08 -19.49 1.40
N ALA A 70 27.02 -18.70 1.57
CA ALA A 70 25.94 -18.61 0.60
C ALA A 70 26.42 -17.95 -0.70
N PHE A 71 26.37 -18.69 -1.81
CA PHE A 71 26.62 -18.17 -3.14
C PHE A 71 25.38 -17.41 -3.65
N TYR A 72 25.54 -16.11 -3.84
CA TYR A 72 24.53 -15.32 -4.54
C TYR A 72 25.06 -14.98 -5.92
N PRO A 73 24.53 -15.61 -6.98
CA PRO A 73 25.07 -15.41 -8.30
C PRO A 73 24.92 -13.96 -8.71
N ASP A 74 26.05 -13.34 -9.04
CA ASP A 74 26.09 -12.07 -9.72
C ASP A 74 25.32 -12.18 -11.04
N ARG A 75 24.61 -11.12 -11.44
CA ARG A 75 23.89 -11.08 -12.71
C ARG A 75 24.78 -11.45 -13.90
N LEU A 76 26.07 -11.12 -13.80
CA LEU A 76 27.11 -11.50 -14.76
C LEU A 76 27.18 -13.00 -15.04
N ILE A 77 26.99 -13.84 -14.02
CA ILE A 77 27.03 -15.31 -14.12
C ILE A 77 25.69 -15.84 -14.63
N SER A 78 24.57 -15.26 -14.19
CA SER A 78 23.23 -15.64 -14.61
C SER A 78 22.89 -15.25 -16.06
N ASP A 79 23.73 -14.44 -16.71
CA ASP A 79 23.52 -14.03 -18.09
C ASP A 79 23.78 -15.21 -19.05
N THR A 80 22.69 -15.73 -19.61
CA THR A 80 22.72 -16.90 -20.51
C THR A 80 22.99 -16.55 -21.96
N ARG A 81 23.09 -15.27 -22.33
CA ARG A 81 23.32 -14.87 -23.72
C ARG A 81 24.72 -15.24 -24.16
N THR A 82 24.79 -15.81 -25.36
CA THR A 82 26.04 -16.25 -25.97
C THR A 82 26.54 -15.25 -27.01
N ALA A 83 27.81 -15.37 -27.40
CA ALA A 83 28.33 -14.66 -28.58
C ALA A 83 27.53 -14.99 -29.85
N ALA A 84 27.02 -16.22 -29.97
CA ALA A 84 26.20 -16.65 -31.11
C ALA A 84 24.82 -15.96 -31.14
N ASP A 85 24.18 -15.73 -29.98
CA ASP A 85 22.89 -15.03 -29.91
C ASP A 85 23.02 -13.57 -30.37
N ARG A 86 24.12 -12.90 -30.01
CA ARG A 86 24.42 -11.54 -30.48
C ARG A 86 24.75 -11.50 -31.97
N GLY A 87 25.45 -12.51 -32.49
CA GLY A 87 25.65 -12.68 -33.94
C GLY A 87 24.34 -12.84 -34.73
N LYS A 88 23.25 -13.22 -34.06
CA LYS A 88 21.88 -13.30 -34.60
C LYS A 88 21.02 -12.05 -34.30
N GLY A 89 21.60 -10.99 -33.75
CA GLY A 89 20.89 -9.73 -33.46
C GLY A 89 20.21 -9.65 -32.08
N ALA A 90 20.39 -10.63 -31.19
CA ALA A 90 19.76 -10.63 -29.86
C ALA A 90 20.55 -9.77 -28.83
N PHE A 91 20.61 -8.46 -29.07
CA PHE A 91 21.28 -7.49 -28.20
C PHE A 91 20.45 -7.10 -26.96
N TYR A 92 21.08 -6.50 -25.96
CA TYR A 92 20.35 -5.79 -24.90
C TYR A 92 19.80 -4.46 -25.45
N ASP A 93 18.63 -4.05 -24.96
CA ASP A 93 18.25 -2.64 -25.00
C ASP A 93 19.16 -1.83 -24.06
N LEU A 94 19.54 -0.62 -24.46
CA LEU A 94 20.53 0.20 -23.74
C LEU A 94 20.09 0.50 -22.30
N ASP A 95 18.81 0.79 -22.06
CA ASP A 95 18.24 1.03 -20.72
C ASP A 95 18.44 -0.18 -19.80
N ARG A 96 18.08 -1.38 -20.26
CA ARG A 96 18.23 -2.60 -19.47
C ARG A 96 19.69 -2.92 -19.17
N ALA A 97 20.59 -2.74 -20.14
CA ALA A 97 22.01 -3.00 -19.93
C ALA A 97 22.62 -2.03 -18.92
N LEU A 98 22.32 -0.73 -19.04
CA LEU A 98 22.80 0.28 -18.08
C LEU A 98 22.31 -0.02 -16.68
N ARG A 99 21.01 -0.28 -16.51
CA ARG A 99 20.43 -0.60 -15.19
C ARG A 99 20.98 -1.88 -14.60
N ALA A 100 21.23 -2.90 -15.41
CA ALA A 100 21.77 -4.18 -14.94
C ALA A 100 23.16 -4.05 -14.30
N TYR A 101 23.99 -3.12 -14.78
CA TYR A 101 25.42 -3.09 -14.45
C TYR A 101 25.93 -1.76 -13.86
N ARG A 102 25.12 -0.69 -13.82
CA ARG A 102 25.50 0.65 -13.30
C ARG A 102 26.00 0.66 -11.85
N HIS A 103 25.72 -0.37 -11.06
CA HIS A 103 26.23 -0.49 -9.69
C HIS A 103 27.72 -0.87 -9.61
N ARG A 104 28.31 -1.37 -10.68
CA ARG A 104 29.71 -1.83 -10.69
C ARG A 104 30.69 -0.67 -10.75
N ASP A 105 31.75 -0.69 -9.98
CA ASP A 105 32.72 0.40 -9.83
C ASP A 105 33.48 0.68 -11.12
N CYS A 106 33.57 1.97 -11.46
CA CYS A 106 34.46 2.48 -12.50
C CYS A 106 35.11 3.78 -12.03
N GLN A 107 36.37 3.99 -12.40
CA GLN A 107 37.10 5.20 -12.03
C GLN A 107 36.56 6.44 -12.76
N ASN A 108 36.25 6.31 -14.05
CA ASN A 108 35.64 7.37 -14.83
C ASN A 108 34.13 7.14 -14.96
N PRO A 109 33.26 8.01 -14.43
CA PRO A 109 31.80 7.87 -14.53
C PRO A 109 31.27 7.68 -15.96
N ARG A 110 31.95 8.26 -16.96
CA ARG A 110 31.55 8.11 -18.39
C ARG A 110 31.61 6.66 -18.85
N ASP A 111 32.45 5.84 -18.23
CA ASP A 111 32.57 4.42 -18.56
C ASP A 111 31.29 3.64 -18.24
N LYS A 112 30.40 4.17 -17.37
CA LYS A 112 29.06 3.60 -17.17
C LYS A 112 28.28 3.50 -18.47
N VAL A 113 28.45 4.48 -19.36
CA VAL A 113 27.88 4.47 -20.71
C VAL A 113 28.81 3.72 -21.65
N PHE A 114 30.05 4.20 -21.82
CA PHE A 114 30.95 3.68 -22.87
C PHE A 114 31.26 2.18 -22.72
N GLY A 115 31.41 1.71 -21.48
CA GLY A 115 31.69 0.31 -21.17
C GLY A 115 30.47 -0.62 -21.28
N ILE A 116 29.27 -0.14 -21.57
CA ILE A 116 28.10 -1.00 -21.84
C ILE A 116 27.82 -1.16 -23.32
N LEU A 117 28.30 -0.24 -24.15
CA LEU A 117 27.93 -0.19 -25.55
C LEU A 117 28.44 -1.41 -26.36
N GLY A 118 29.32 -2.25 -25.82
CA GLY A 118 29.66 -3.55 -26.41
C GLY A 118 28.55 -4.61 -26.31
N LEU A 119 27.58 -4.44 -25.41
CA LEU A 119 26.49 -5.40 -25.14
C LEU A 119 25.21 -5.10 -25.93
N VAL A 120 25.15 -3.96 -26.60
CA VAL A 120 23.97 -3.44 -27.31
C VAL A 120 24.23 -3.39 -28.80
N ASP A 121 23.17 -3.24 -29.60
CA ASP A 121 23.32 -3.02 -31.04
C ASP A 121 23.88 -1.61 -31.29
N ARG A 122 25.17 -1.54 -31.65
CA ARG A 122 25.87 -0.28 -31.92
C ARG A 122 25.26 0.54 -33.06
N SER A 123 24.58 -0.11 -34.00
CA SER A 123 23.97 0.59 -35.14
C SER A 123 22.85 1.54 -34.72
N LYS A 124 22.20 1.29 -33.58
CA LYS A 124 21.12 2.11 -33.02
C LYS A 124 21.61 3.40 -32.34
N TYR A 125 22.88 3.44 -31.93
CA TYR A 125 23.42 4.55 -31.15
C TYR A 125 24.76 5.08 -31.72
N PRO A 126 24.81 5.49 -33.00
CA PRO A 126 26.05 5.94 -33.65
C PRO A 126 26.68 7.17 -32.98
N GLN A 127 25.89 7.96 -32.26
CA GLN A 127 26.28 9.15 -31.49
C GLN A 127 26.99 8.80 -30.17
N LEU A 128 26.69 7.65 -29.57
CA LEU A 128 27.33 7.23 -28.33
C LEU A 128 28.67 6.54 -28.64
N ARG A 129 29.73 7.34 -28.69
CA ARG A 129 31.11 6.86 -28.86
C ARG A 129 31.98 7.33 -27.69
N PRO A 130 33.03 6.57 -27.31
CA PRO A 130 33.96 7.03 -26.29
C PRO A 130 34.60 8.36 -26.71
N ASP A 131 34.14 9.44 -26.10
CA ASP A 131 34.69 10.77 -26.20
C ASP A 131 34.84 11.33 -24.79
N TYR A 132 36.06 11.30 -24.29
CA TYR A 132 36.39 11.74 -22.95
C TYR A 132 36.57 13.26 -22.85
N SER A 133 36.45 14.00 -23.96
CA SER A 133 36.41 15.46 -23.95
C SER A 133 35.06 16.01 -23.46
N LEU A 134 33.97 15.24 -23.63
CA LEU A 134 32.64 15.58 -23.14
C LEU A 134 32.58 15.60 -21.61
N SER A 135 31.68 16.38 -21.01
CA SER A 135 31.43 16.30 -19.58
C SER A 135 30.66 15.02 -19.21
N VAL A 136 30.67 14.62 -17.92
CA VAL A 136 29.83 13.50 -17.45
C VAL A 136 28.35 13.78 -17.72
N ARG A 137 27.93 15.04 -17.56
CA ARG A 137 26.57 15.50 -17.85
C ARG A 137 26.21 15.24 -19.30
N ASP A 138 27.05 15.68 -20.24
CA ASP A 138 26.76 15.56 -21.67
C ASP A 138 26.65 14.09 -22.09
N VAL A 139 27.54 13.23 -21.59
CA VAL A 139 27.50 11.80 -21.89
C VAL A 139 26.21 11.16 -21.35
N TYR A 140 25.77 11.52 -20.15
CA TYR A 140 24.54 10.95 -19.55
C TYR A 140 23.27 11.50 -20.22
N VAL A 141 23.27 12.78 -20.59
CA VAL A 141 22.18 13.38 -21.39
C VAL A 141 22.06 12.64 -22.71
N GLN A 142 23.14 12.55 -23.51
CA GLN A 142 23.13 11.85 -24.79
C GLN A 142 22.68 10.39 -24.65
N ALA A 143 23.08 9.70 -23.57
CA ALA A 143 22.65 8.34 -23.31
C ALA A 143 21.13 8.24 -23.05
N MET A 144 20.56 9.15 -22.25
CA MET A 144 19.14 9.17 -21.96
C MET A 144 18.30 9.60 -23.17
N GLU A 145 18.79 10.54 -24.00
CA GLU A 145 18.18 10.91 -25.27
C GLU A 145 18.11 9.71 -26.23
N ALA A 146 19.21 8.96 -26.33
CA ALA A 146 19.29 7.76 -27.15
C ALA A 146 18.28 6.70 -26.71
N ILE A 147 18.14 6.48 -25.39
CA ILE A 147 17.18 5.53 -24.82
C ILE A 147 15.73 5.97 -25.08
N LEU A 148 15.43 7.25 -24.89
CA LEU A 148 14.10 7.81 -25.14
C LEU A 148 13.71 7.72 -26.63
N GLY A 149 14.68 7.95 -27.52
CA GLY A 149 14.50 7.82 -28.96
C GLY A 149 14.21 6.38 -29.41
N GLU A 150 14.85 5.39 -28.80
CA GLU A 150 14.58 3.97 -29.09
C GLU A 150 13.22 3.51 -28.55
N GLY A 151 12.73 4.11 -27.46
CA GLY A 151 11.55 3.64 -26.75
C GLY A 151 10.22 3.70 -27.53
N GLU A 152 10.20 4.18 -28.78
CA GLU A 152 9.00 4.34 -29.63
C GLU A 152 7.82 4.97 -28.88
N GLY A 153 8.12 5.95 -28.03
CA GLY A 153 7.15 6.67 -27.18
C GLY A 153 6.81 6.04 -25.84
N SER A 154 7.57 5.02 -25.43
CA SER A 154 7.61 4.51 -24.06
C SER A 154 8.45 5.41 -23.15
N LEU A 155 7.89 5.79 -22.00
CA LEU A 155 8.61 6.50 -20.92
C LEU A 155 9.22 5.55 -19.87
N ARG A 156 9.33 4.26 -20.18
CA ARG A 156 9.88 3.22 -19.30
C ARG A 156 11.22 3.62 -18.68
N CYS A 157 12.07 4.27 -19.45
CA CYS A 157 13.41 4.70 -19.05
C CYS A 157 13.41 5.73 -17.91
N LEU A 158 12.29 6.43 -17.67
CA LEU A 158 12.13 7.41 -16.60
C LEU A 158 11.67 6.80 -15.26
N THR A 159 11.44 5.49 -15.21
CA THR A 159 11.07 4.79 -13.98
C THR A 159 12.31 4.41 -13.15
N GLY A 160 12.17 4.14 -11.85
CA GLY A 160 13.27 3.65 -11.01
C GLY A 160 14.18 4.74 -10.43
N SER A 161 15.35 4.37 -9.90
CA SER A 161 16.16 5.22 -9.01
C SER A 161 17.34 5.92 -9.70
N GLY A 162 17.83 7.01 -9.11
CA GLY A 162 19.02 7.73 -9.61
C GLY A 162 18.69 8.99 -10.41
N PHE A 163 17.44 9.44 -10.39
CA PHE A 163 17.09 10.82 -10.76
C PHE A 163 17.24 11.71 -9.52
N ASN A 164 17.62 12.98 -9.71
CA ASN A 164 17.76 13.98 -8.64
C ASN A 164 18.55 13.52 -7.39
N SER A 165 19.56 12.67 -7.56
CA SER A 165 20.20 12.00 -6.43
C SER A 165 20.96 12.99 -5.53
N GLN A 166 21.04 12.74 -4.22
CA GLN A 166 21.87 13.58 -3.31
C GLN A 166 23.34 13.60 -3.74
N GLN A 167 23.82 12.50 -4.35
CA GLN A 167 25.18 12.39 -4.87
C GLN A 167 25.44 13.31 -6.08
N GLN A 168 24.41 13.56 -6.91
CA GLN A 168 24.45 14.53 -8.00
C GLN A 168 24.66 15.97 -7.48
N GLN A 169 24.04 16.30 -6.35
CA GLN A 169 24.17 17.62 -5.70
C GLN A 169 25.55 17.78 -5.05
N GLN A 170 26.03 16.75 -4.33
CA GLN A 170 27.35 16.76 -3.68
C GLN A 170 28.51 16.83 -4.67
N GLN A 171 28.37 16.22 -5.86
CA GLN A 171 29.42 16.21 -6.89
C GLN A 171 29.23 17.29 -7.96
N GLN A 172 28.33 18.25 -7.75
CA GLN A 172 28.05 19.40 -8.63
C GLN A 172 27.85 19.01 -10.12
N ARG A 173 27.32 17.81 -10.40
CA ARG A 173 27.15 17.33 -11.78
C ARG A 173 26.03 18.04 -12.54
N MET A 174 25.14 18.73 -11.81
CA MET A 174 24.00 19.49 -12.34
C MET A 174 23.24 18.75 -13.45
N LEU A 175 22.93 17.45 -13.31
CA LEU A 175 22.16 16.75 -14.34
C LEU A 175 20.73 17.32 -14.45
N PRO A 176 20.12 17.39 -15.64
CA PRO A 176 18.70 17.66 -15.75
C PRO A 176 17.87 16.62 -14.97
N SER A 177 16.70 16.99 -14.47
CA SER A 177 15.89 16.13 -13.58
C SER A 177 15.42 14.83 -14.23
N TRP A 178 15.34 14.79 -15.56
CA TRP A 178 14.96 13.61 -16.34
C TRP A 178 16.17 12.73 -16.72
N VAL A 179 17.39 13.14 -16.37
CA VAL A 179 18.63 12.40 -16.66
C VAL A 179 19.06 11.60 -15.43
N ARG A 180 19.24 10.30 -15.62
CA ARG A 180 19.67 9.39 -14.55
C ARG A 180 21.15 9.57 -14.25
N ASP A 181 21.50 9.70 -12.97
CA ASP A 181 22.87 9.57 -12.51
C ASP A 181 23.30 8.09 -12.56
N LEU A 182 24.01 7.72 -13.62
CA LEU A 182 24.54 6.37 -13.80
C LEU A 182 25.76 6.09 -12.91
N ALA A 183 26.35 7.12 -12.29
CA ALA A 183 27.42 6.95 -11.31
C ALA A 183 26.88 6.71 -9.90
N ALA A 184 25.61 7.01 -9.65
CA ALA A 184 24.96 6.56 -8.43
C ALA A 184 25.05 5.04 -8.37
N CYS A 185 25.59 4.53 -7.27
CA CYS A 185 25.78 3.10 -7.03
C CYS A 185 24.59 2.58 -6.23
N PRO A 186 23.47 2.19 -6.87
CA PRO A 186 22.39 1.54 -6.16
C PRO A 186 22.92 0.23 -5.59
N ASP A 187 22.53 -0.08 -4.36
CA ASP A 187 22.80 -1.39 -3.79
C ASP A 187 22.08 -2.50 -4.60
N HIS A 188 22.38 -3.74 -4.25
CA HIS A 188 21.82 -4.90 -4.92
C HIS A 188 20.28 -4.96 -4.83
N GLU A 189 19.67 -4.39 -3.80
CA GLU A 189 18.22 -4.39 -3.60
C GLU A 189 17.53 -3.40 -4.53
N ILE A 190 18.03 -2.16 -4.60
CA ILE A 190 17.54 -1.13 -5.50
C ILE A 190 17.61 -1.60 -6.97
N LEU A 191 18.71 -2.23 -7.38
CA LEU A 191 18.86 -2.80 -8.72
C LEU A 191 17.85 -3.90 -9.01
N PHE A 192 17.62 -4.79 -8.03
CA PHE A 192 16.66 -5.88 -8.18
C PHE A 192 15.25 -5.31 -8.41
N HIS A 193 14.84 -4.33 -7.61
CA HIS A 193 13.55 -3.65 -7.79
C HIS A 193 13.46 -2.89 -9.12
N GLU A 194 14.54 -2.24 -9.53
CA GLU A 194 14.62 -1.57 -10.81
C GLU A 194 14.43 -2.54 -11.98
N MET A 195 15.02 -3.73 -11.92
CA MET A 195 14.83 -4.78 -12.91
C MET A 195 13.44 -5.39 -12.89
N ALA A 196 12.89 -5.67 -11.71
CA ALA A 196 11.52 -6.16 -11.57
C ALA A 196 10.50 -5.16 -12.15
N ARG A 197 10.68 -3.86 -11.90
CA ARG A 197 9.86 -2.80 -12.50
C ARG A 197 9.97 -2.79 -14.02
N LEU A 198 11.19 -2.94 -14.55
CA LEU A 198 11.41 -2.99 -16.00
C LEU A 198 10.67 -4.17 -16.65
N GLU A 199 10.66 -5.33 -15.99
CA GLU A 199 9.99 -6.55 -16.47
C GLU A 199 8.46 -6.48 -16.32
N ALA A 200 7.97 -5.79 -15.30
CA ALA A 200 6.53 -5.57 -15.09
C ALA A 200 5.97 -4.42 -15.93
N TYR A 201 6.80 -3.50 -16.43
CA TYR A 201 6.36 -2.30 -17.16
C TYR A 201 5.42 -2.61 -18.35
N PRO A 202 5.62 -3.64 -19.18
CA PRO A 202 4.71 -3.97 -20.27
C PRO A 202 3.30 -4.39 -19.82
N LEU A 203 3.13 -4.76 -18.55
CA LEU A 203 1.82 -5.09 -17.97
C LEU A 203 1.02 -3.83 -17.61
N TYR A 204 1.65 -2.65 -17.67
CA TYR A 204 1.03 -1.38 -17.35
C TYR A 204 0.58 -0.66 -18.63
N ASN A 205 -0.71 -0.35 -18.73
CA ASN A 205 -1.30 0.43 -19.82
C ASN A 205 -2.16 1.57 -19.25
N ALA A 206 -1.51 2.65 -18.81
CA ALA A 206 -2.17 3.85 -18.30
C ALA A 206 -3.04 4.57 -19.35
N SER A 207 -2.72 4.43 -20.63
CA SER A 207 -3.37 5.16 -21.72
C SER A 207 -4.54 4.43 -22.37
N ALA A 208 -4.96 3.28 -21.83
CA ALA A 208 -6.09 2.48 -22.32
C ALA A 208 -6.08 2.21 -23.84
N ALA A 209 -4.88 2.07 -24.43
CA ALA A 209 -4.62 1.76 -25.85
C ALA A 209 -5.00 2.79 -26.94
N ASP A 210 -5.61 3.94 -26.60
CA ASP A 210 -6.12 4.90 -27.62
C ASP A 210 -5.23 6.15 -27.85
N ALA A 211 -4.15 6.32 -27.08
CA ALA A 211 -3.27 7.49 -27.22
C ALA A 211 -2.11 7.23 -28.20
N PRO A 212 -1.77 8.18 -29.08
CA PRO A 212 -0.57 8.08 -29.91
C PRO A 212 0.69 8.01 -29.03
N PRO A 213 1.77 7.34 -29.49
CA PRO A 213 3.00 7.22 -28.72
C PRO A 213 3.54 8.59 -28.31
N VAL A 214 4.05 8.71 -27.07
CA VAL A 214 4.62 9.96 -26.57
C VAL A 214 5.82 10.34 -27.43
N LYS A 215 5.84 11.54 -28.00
CA LYS A 215 7.01 12.03 -28.75
C LYS A 215 7.85 12.92 -27.84
N PRO A 216 9.00 12.46 -27.31
CA PRO A 216 9.89 13.31 -26.54
C PRO A 216 10.49 14.40 -27.45
N ARG A 217 10.58 15.62 -26.94
CA ARG A 217 11.33 16.74 -27.53
C ARG A 217 12.29 17.28 -26.50
N PHE A 218 13.48 17.67 -26.95
CA PHE A 218 14.49 18.28 -26.08
C PHE A 218 14.55 19.77 -26.39
N SER A 219 14.44 20.60 -25.36
CA SER A 219 14.54 22.06 -25.50
C SER A 219 16.00 22.51 -25.53
N GLU A 220 16.24 23.71 -26.06
CA GLU A 220 17.60 24.28 -26.21
C GLU A 220 18.31 24.47 -24.86
N ASP A 221 17.57 24.59 -23.76
CA ASP A 221 18.07 24.66 -22.38
C ASP A 221 18.28 23.27 -21.72
N GLY A 222 18.07 22.17 -22.47
CA GLY A 222 18.29 20.79 -22.00
C GLY A 222 17.11 20.17 -21.23
N GLY A 223 15.91 20.75 -21.34
CA GLY A 223 14.67 20.19 -20.81
C GLY A 223 14.09 19.08 -21.67
N LEU A 224 13.36 18.14 -21.05
CA LEU A 224 12.56 17.13 -21.74
C LEU A 224 11.10 17.57 -21.78
N CYS A 225 10.57 17.80 -22.98
CA CYS A 225 9.17 18.08 -23.22
C CYS A 225 8.46 16.84 -23.76
N VAL A 226 7.42 16.37 -23.08
CA VAL A 226 6.57 15.26 -23.50
C VAL A 226 5.15 15.75 -23.77
N LYS A 227 4.57 15.35 -24.90
CA LYS A 227 3.18 15.67 -25.27
C LYS A 227 2.39 14.37 -25.47
N GLY A 228 1.32 14.18 -24.70
CA GLY A 228 0.46 12.99 -24.74
C GLY A 228 -0.70 13.07 -23.74
N SER A 229 -1.62 12.10 -23.80
CA SER A 229 -2.73 11.94 -22.85
C SER A 229 -2.29 11.03 -21.70
N PHE A 230 -2.15 11.57 -20.50
CA PHE A 230 -1.83 10.81 -19.30
C PHE A 230 -3.14 10.30 -18.66
N GLY A 231 -3.45 9.03 -18.83
CA GLY A 231 -4.53 8.38 -18.11
C GLY A 231 -4.08 7.99 -16.69
N ALA A 232 -4.69 8.62 -15.69
CA ALA A 232 -4.52 8.39 -14.26
C ALA A 232 -3.20 8.87 -13.61
N TRP A 233 -3.38 9.37 -12.39
CA TRP A 233 -2.38 9.95 -11.51
C TRP A 233 -1.28 8.94 -11.16
N ALA A 234 -0.05 9.20 -11.58
CA ALA A 234 1.15 8.56 -11.02
C ALA A 234 1.78 9.56 -10.05
N SER A 235 1.50 9.41 -8.75
CA SER A 235 2.21 10.16 -7.72
C SER A 235 3.59 9.57 -7.52
N VAL A 236 4.62 10.31 -7.93
CA VAL A 236 6.01 10.06 -7.52
C VAL A 236 6.14 10.57 -6.09
N TYR A 237 5.95 9.69 -5.11
CA TYR A 237 6.37 9.98 -3.73
C TYR A 237 7.74 9.34 -3.50
N GLU A 238 8.78 10.18 -3.59
CA GLU A 238 10.09 9.85 -3.06
C GLU A 238 9.96 9.70 -1.53
N ARG A 239 10.01 8.45 -1.06
CA ARG A 239 10.57 7.96 0.23
C ARG A 239 9.76 6.95 1.03
N ILE A 240 8.57 6.52 0.60
CA ILE A 240 7.97 5.27 1.13
C ILE A 240 7.27 4.52 -0.01
N ILE A 241 7.83 3.39 -0.42
CA ILE A 241 7.14 2.42 -1.27
C ILE A 241 6.81 1.21 -0.38
N ILE A 242 5.56 1.10 0.05
CA ILE A 242 5.04 -0.14 0.61
C ILE A 242 4.66 -1.04 -0.55
N PHE A 243 5.50 -2.02 -0.87
CA PHE A 243 5.14 -3.11 -1.76
C PHE A 243 4.26 -4.11 -1.00
N HIS A 244 2.98 -4.26 -1.39
CA HIS A 244 2.26 -5.51 -1.11
C HIS A 244 2.55 -6.51 -2.24
N MET A 245 3.61 -7.30 -2.10
CA MET A 245 3.83 -8.48 -2.93
C MET A 245 3.02 -9.65 -2.35
N ARG A 246 2.21 -10.32 -3.18
CA ARG A 246 1.71 -11.66 -2.84
C ARG A 246 2.88 -12.62 -3.03
N ALA A 247 3.52 -12.98 -1.92
CA ALA A 247 4.71 -13.82 -1.92
C ALA A 247 4.36 -15.26 -2.29
N ASN A 248 4.77 -15.70 -3.49
CA ASN A 248 5.05 -17.12 -3.72
C ASN A 248 6.53 -17.37 -3.36
N GLY A 249 6.82 -17.33 -2.05
CA GLY A 249 7.81 -18.22 -1.43
C GLY A 249 9.31 -17.94 -1.54
N LYS A 250 9.81 -16.69 -1.54
CA LYS A 250 11.26 -16.42 -1.35
C LYS A 250 11.58 -15.16 -0.53
N GLU A 251 11.71 -15.31 0.79
CA GLU A 251 11.79 -14.24 1.81
C GLU A 251 13.20 -13.74 2.21
N SER A 252 14.32 -14.33 1.78
CA SER A 252 15.55 -14.25 2.61
C SER A 252 16.45 -13.00 2.48
N ARG A 253 16.34 -12.18 1.42
CA ARG A 253 17.21 -10.98 1.24
C ARG A 253 16.59 -9.66 1.67
N LEU A 254 15.27 -9.57 1.63
CA LEU A 254 14.52 -8.41 2.08
C LEU A 254 14.48 -8.31 3.62
N LYS A 255 14.81 -9.40 4.32
CA LYS A 255 14.73 -9.47 5.78
C LYS A 255 15.62 -8.45 6.48
N GLY A 256 16.80 -8.09 5.99
CA GLY A 256 17.70 -7.14 6.70
C GLY A 256 17.25 -5.68 6.63
N LEU A 257 16.83 -5.21 5.45
CA LEU A 257 16.26 -3.87 5.27
C LEU A 257 14.91 -3.78 5.97
N PHE A 258 14.04 -4.79 5.80
CA PHE A 258 12.82 -4.89 6.59
C PHE A 258 13.13 -5.03 8.08
N ASP A 259 14.19 -5.69 8.53
CA ASP A 259 14.53 -5.76 9.95
C ASP A 259 14.93 -4.37 10.46
N SER A 260 15.66 -3.54 9.70
CA SER A 260 16.03 -2.17 10.11
C SER A 260 14.87 -1.17 10.01
N LEU A 261 14.06 -1.25 8.95
CA LEU A 261 12.86 -0.44 8.78
C LEU A 261 11.81 -0.88 9.79
N ASN A 262 11.60 -2.18 10.00
CA ASN A 262 10.73 -2.69 11.06
C ASN A 262 11.30 -2.38 12.43
N GLN A 263 12.62 -2.34 12.65
CA GLN A 263 13.20 -1.85 13.91
C GLN A 263 12.85 -0.38 14.13
N PHE A 264 12.99 0.48 13.11
CA PHE A 264 12.57 1.87 13.20
C PHE A 264 11.05 2.02 13.36
N LEU A 265 10.25 1.29 12.60
CA LEU A 265 8.78 1.25 12.70
C LEU A 265 8.34 0.70 14.07
N ASN A 266 9.10 -0.22 14.66
CA ASN A 266 8.88 -0.71 16.03
C ASN A 266 9.24 0.33 17.09
N THR A 267 9.99 1.39 16.75
CA THR A 267 10.30 2.50 17.67
C THR A 267 9.29 3.64 17.59
N THR A 268 8.37 3.65 16.62
CA THR A 268 7.35 4.69 16.49
C THR A 268 5.94 4.14 16.67
N ASN A 269 5.06 4.97 17.21
CA ASN A 269 3.63 4.66 17.31
C ASN A 269 2.85 5.02 16.03
N PHE A 270 3.38 5.92 15.20
CA PHE A 270 2.69 6.44 14.02
C PHE A 270 3.60 6.47 12.80
N VAL A 271 3.01 6.27 11.62
CA VAL A 271 3.64 6.48 10.32
C VAL A 271 2.77 7.48 9.56
N ALA A 272 3.28 8.70 9.40
CA ALA A 272 2.61 9.74 8.65
C ALA A 272 3.03 9.70 7.17
N TYR A 273 2.05 9.78 6.27
CA TYR A 273 2.28 9.91 4.83
C TYR A 273 2.28 11.37 4.37
N ASP A 274 1.78 12.27 5.22
CA ASP A 274 1.77 13.71 5.04
C ASP A 274 2.15 14.35 6.38
N GLU A 275 3.04 15.33 6.37
CA GLU A 275 3.52 15.99 7.60
C GLU A 275 2.39 16.70 8.36
N ALA A 276 1.35 17.17 7.67
CA ALA A 276 0.18 17.81 8.28
C ALA A 276 -0.61 16.88 9.21
N PHE A 277 -0.37 15.56 9.15
CA PHE A 277 -0.92 14.63 10.14
C PHE A 277 -0.48 14.98 11.57
N PHE A 278 0.76 15.44 11.74
CA PHE A 278 1.28 15.83 13.04
C PHE A 278 0.77 17.18 13.52
N ASP A 279 0.17 18.00 12.64
CA ASP A 279 -0.57 19.20 13.06
C ASP A 279 -1.87 18.82 13.80
N ILE A 280 -2.37 17.60 13.62
CA ILE A 280 -3.61 17.10 14.27
C ILE A 280 -3.30 16.51 15.65
N ILE A 281 -2.34 15.58 15.72
CA ILE A 281 -2.07 14.82 16.95
C ILE A 281 -0.88 15.34 17.74
N GLY A 282 -0.05 16.20 17.15
CA GLY A 282 1.23 16.65 17.68
C GLY A 282 2.38 15.69 17.36
N PRO A 283 3.61 16.19 17.21
CA PRO A 283 4.78 15.36 16.88
C PRO A 283 5.19 14.38 17.99
N GLU A 284 4.76 14.62 19.23
CA GLU A 284 5.07 13.80 20.41
C GLU A 284 3.96 12.79 20.76
N ALA A 285 2.98 12.58 19.87
CA ALA A 285 1.87 11.67 20.11
C ALA A 285 2.34 10.21 20.23
N THR A 286 1.83 9.50 21.24
CA THR A 286 2.12 8.08 21.48
C THR A 286 0.85 7.24 21.56
N ILE A 287 0.97 5.93 21.33
CA ILE A 287 -0.11 4.95 21.51
C ILE A 287 0.23 4.13 22.74
N THR A 288 -0.70 4.10 23.71
CA THR A 288 -0.57 3.31 24.92
C THR A 288 -1.70 2.29 24.99
N HIS A 289 -1.36 1.05 25.32
CA HIS A 289 -2.35 0.01 25.61
C HIS A 289 -2.81 0.16 27.06
N VAL A 290 -4.09 0.48 27.26
CA VAL A 290 -4.64 0.81 28.60
C VAL A 290 -5.40 -0.34 29.27
N GLN A 291 -5.88 -1.33 28.51
CA GLN A 291 -6.70 -2.43 29.02
C GLN A 291 -6.48 -3.73 28.25
N SER A 292 -6.16 -4.83 28.94
CA SER A 292 -6.02 -6.16 28.34
C SER A 292 -7.34 -6.93 28.40
N LEU A 293 -8.07 -6.96 27.28
CA LEU A 293 -9.37 -7.62 27.13
C LEU A 293 -9.26 -8.92 26.32
N PRO A 294 -10.30 -9.78 26.32
CA PRO A 294 -10.36 -10.95 25.45
C PRO A 294 -10.09 -10.58 23.98
N TYR A 295 -9.43 -11.49 23.25
CA TYR A 295 -9.08 -11.27 21.84
C TYR A 295 -10.33 -11.36 20.95
N GLN A 296 -11.06 -10.24 20.88
CA GLN A 296 -12.31 -10.08 20.15
C GLN A 296 -12.39 -8.70 19.50
N ILE A 297 -13.45 -8.50 18.71
CA ILE A 297 -13.73 -7.20 18.12
C ILE A 297 -14.34 -6.31 19.18
N HIS A 298 -13.72 -5.16 19.41
CA HIS A 298 -14.29 -4.11 20.25
C HIS A 298 -14.88 -3.03 19.36
N GLU A 299 -16.13 -2.67 19.61
CA GLU A 299 -16.91 -1.80 18.75
C GLU A 299 -17.66 -0.72 19.52
N ALA A 300 -18.33 0.15 18.77
CA ALA A 300 -19.19 1.21 19.29
C ALA A 300 -18.52 2.19 20.28
N PRO A 301 -17.24 2.62 20.10
CA PRO A 301 -16.60 3.54 21.04
C PRO A 301 -17.30 4.89 21.04
N CYS A 302 -17.76 5.34 22.20
CA CYS A 302 -18.48 6.60 22.37
C CYS A 302 -18.20 7.24 23.73
N LEU A 303 -17.63 8.44 23.73
CA LEU A 303 -17.37 9.20 24.95
C LEU A 303 -18.69 9.80 25.49
N ILE A 304 -19.01 9.51 26.75
CA ILE A 304 -20.23 10.02 27.39
C ILE A 304 -20.06 11.52 27.70
N PRO A 305 -20.97 12.39 27.24
CA PRO A 305 -20.85 13.83 27.46
C PRO A 305 -20.80 14.20 28.93
N GLY A 306 -19.88 15.11 29.28
CA GLY A 306 -19.74 15.61 30.65
C GLY A 306 -19.12 14.60 31.64
N THR A 307 -18.74 13.41 31.18
CA THR A 307 -17.98 12.44 31.98
C THR A 307 -16.62 12.16 31.34
N LYS A 308 -15.84 11.29 31.97
CA LYS A 308 -14.58 10.77 31.44
C LYS A 308 -14.73 9.33 30.97
N ASP A 309 -15.96 8.85 30.82
CA ASP A 309 -16.23 7.45 30.52
C ASP A 309 -16.45 7.23 29.02
N LEU A 310 -15.68 6.29 28.47
CA LEU A 310 -15.82 5.77 27.13
C LEU A 310 -16.67 4.49 27.18
N PHE A 311 -17.84 4.53 26.56
CA PHE A 311 -18.66 3.36 26.28
C PHE A 311 -18.11 2.60 25.07
N PHE A 312 -18.01 1.27 25.16
CA PHE A 312 -17.71 0.39 24.03
C PHE A 312 -18.15 -1.04 24.38
N VAL A 313 -18.08 -1.95 23.41
CA VAL A 313 -18.57 -3.33 23.58
C VAL A 313 -17.60 -4.36 23.02
N GLU A 314 -17.65 -5.58 23.56
CA GLU A 314 -17.10 -6.78 22.92
C GLU A 314 -18.15 -7.37 21.97
N TRP A 315 -17.87 -7.42 20.68
CA TRP A 315 -18.84 -7.73 19.63
C TRP A 315 -18.60 -9.09 18.96
N GLY A 316 -19.69 -9.86 18.83
CA GLY A 316 -19.80 -11.03 17.97
C GLY A 316 -19.19 -12.33 18.52
N LEU A 317 -19.44 -13.43 17.82
CA LEU A 317 -18.92 -14.75 18.17
C LEU A 317 -17.40 -14.86 17.94
N PRO A 318 -16.63 -15.51 18.84
CA PRO A 318 -17.07 -16.21 20.06
C PRO A 318 -16.97 -15.40 21.38
N GLY A 319 -17.06 -14.06 21.40
CA GLY A 319 -16.69 -13.20 22.55
C GLY A 319 -17.62 -13.18 23.78
N GLY A 320 -17.07 -13.18 24.99
CA GLY A 320 -17.80 -13.33 26.26
C GLY A 320 -18.34 -14.76 26.45
N ASP A 321 -19.57 -14.89 26.96
CA ASP A 321 -20.33 -16.14 27.07
C ASP A 321 -20.82 -16.64 25.68
N ASN A 322 -19.90 -16.91 24.76
CA ASN A 322 -20.16 -17.29 23.35
C ASN A 322 -20.83 -16.20 22.50
N GLY A 323 -20.26 -15.01 22.42
CA GLY A 323 -20.64 -13.94 21.48
C GLY A 323 -21.92 -13.19 21.79
N GLN A 324 -22.58 -13.48 22.92
CA GLN A 324 -23.84 -12.88 23.32
C GLN A 324 -23.80 -12.57 24.81
N HIS A 325 -23.62 -11.30 25.14
CA HIS A 325 -23.69 -10.83 26.51
C HIS A 325 -24.54 -9.55 26.57
N THR A 326 -25.11 -9.33 27.75
CA THR A 326 -26.07 -8.24 28.01
C THR A 326 -25.40 -6.98 28.56
N TRP A 327 -24.10 -7.03 28.81
CA TRP A 327 -23.35 -5.96 29.44
C TRP A 327 -22.47 -5.20 28.43
N GLN A 328 -22.00 -4.03 28.82
CA GLN A 328 -21.16 -3.16 27.99
C GLN A 328 -20.05 -2.58 28.85
N TYR A 329 -18.93 -2.21 28.23
CA TYR A 329 -17.80 -1.63 28.95
C TYR A 329 -17.96 -0.12 29.08
N LEU A 330 -17.56 0.38 30.25
CA LEU A 330 -17.21 1.77 30.49
C LEU A 330 -15.76 1.84 30.94
N LEU A 331 -14.95 2.52 30.15
CA LEU A 331 -13.56 2.84 30.49
C LEU A 331 -13.46 4.30 30.89
N ASN A 332 -13.06 4.56 32.12
CA ASN A 332 -12.67 5.91 32.51
C ASN A 332 -11.33 6.26 31.82
N THR A 333 -11.36 7.27 30.96
CA THR A 333 -10.25 7.70 30.11
C THR A 333 -9.11 8.39 30.87
N GLU A 334 -9.30 8.76 32.14
CA GLU A 334 -8.26 9.36 32.98
C GLU A 334 -7.63 8.35 33.94
N THR A 335 -8.45 7.52 34.59
CA THR A 335 -7.98 6.54 35.59
C THR A 335 -7.70 5.16 34.99
N ASN A 336 -8.11 4.93 33.75
CA ASN A 336 -8.18 3.61 33.10
C ASN A 336 -9.04 2.60 33.86
N GLU A 337 -9.93 3.03 34.76
CA GLU A 337 -10.84 2.12 35.45
C GLU A 337 -11.88 1.56 34.48
N LEU A 338 -11.98 0.23 34.42
CA LEU A 338 -12.93 -0.48 33.58
C LEU A 338 -14.06 -1.06 34.42
N ARG A 339 -15.31 -0.83 34.00
CA ARG A 339 -16.49 -1.40 34.64
C ARG A 339 -17.52 -1.85 33.60
N ASN A 340 -18.40 -2.75 34.01
CA ASN A 340 -19.51 -3.21 33.19
C ASN A 340 -20.79 -2.47 33.57
N ILE A 341 -21.62 -2.18 32.57
CA ILE A 341 -23.00 -1.73 32.75
C ILE A 341 -23.93 -2.66 31.99
N THR A 342 -25.21 -2.65 32.35
CA THR A 342 -26.27 -3.33 31.62
C THR A 342 -27.40 -2.34 31.45
N THR A 343 -27.88 -2.18 30.21
CA THR A 343 -29.04 -1.34 29.95
C THR A 343 -30.32 -1.98 30.48
N ASP A 344 -31.35 -1.16 30.70
CA ASP A 344 -32.71 -1.64 31.02
C ASP A 344 -33.71 -1.20 29.94
N PRO A 345 -34.24 -2.13 29.11
CA PRO A 345 -33.90 -3.56 29.07
C PRO A 345 -32.47 -3.84 28.58
N PRO A 346 -31.94 -5.05 28.85
CA PRO A 346 -30.63 -5.46 28.37
C PRO A 346 -30.46 -5.34 26.86
N THR A 347 -29.29 -4.89 26.44
CA THR A 347 -28.90 -4.76 25.03
C THR A 347 -27.84 -5.79 24.70
N VAL A 348 -27.93 -6.38 23.50
CA VAL A 348 -26.94 -7.30 22.96
C VAL A 348 -26.42 -6.76 21.61
N ASN A 349 -25.21 -7.14 21.23
CA ASN A 349 -24.62 -6.85 19.91
C ASN A 349 -24.76 -5.38 19.47
N VAL A 350 -24.45 -4.45 20.37
CA VAL A 350 -24.22 -3.05 19.95
C VAL A 350 -23.07 -3.05 18.96
N HIS A 351 -23.18 -2.25 17.91
CA HIS A 351 -22.15 -2.13 16.89
C HIS A 351 -21.72 -0.68 16.71
N GLY A 352 -22.69 0.24 16.75
CA GLY A 352 -22.44 1.68 16.65
C GLY A 352 -23.00 2.43 17.85
N CYS A 353 -22.30 3.50 18.25
CA CYS A 353 -22.76 4.42 19.27
C CYS A 353 -22.31 5.85 18.97
N VAL A 354 -23.19 6.81 19.21
CA VAL A 354 -22.91 8.25 19.14
C VAL A 354 -23.56 8.99 20.31
N ALA A 355 -22.85 9.97 20.85
CA ALA A 355 -23.38 10.85 21.89
C ALA A 355 -24.00 12.11 21.29
N HIS A 356 -25.16 12.50 21.79
CA HIS A 356 -25.86 13.72 21.36
C HIS A 356 -26.79 14.23 22.46
N ASN A 357 -26.78 15.54 22.71
CA ASN A 357 -27.63 16.21 23.71
C ASN A 357 -27.67 15.49 25.08
N GLY A 358 -26.49 15.10 25.59
CA GLY A 358 -26.36 14.44 26.90
C GLY A 358 -26.85 12.98 26.96
N SER A 359 -27.25 12.41 25.82
CA SER A 359 -27.71 11.02 25.71
C SER A 359 -26.79 10.20 24.81
N LEU A 360 -26.90 8.88 24.93
CA LEU A 360 -26.30 7.94 24.00
C LEU A 360 -27.34 7.44 23.01
N TYR A 361 -26.91 7.28 21.76
CA TYR A 361 -27.69 6.73 20.67
C TYR A 361 -26.94 5.56 20.08
N ILE A 362 -27.53 4.37 20.16
CA ILE A 362 -26.88 3.12 19.79
C ILE A 362 -27.61 2.45 18.64
N VAL A 363 -26.86 1.64 17.89
CA VAL A 363 -27.41 0.73 16.90
C VAL A 363 -26.88 -0.68 17.12
N THR A 364 -27.71 -1.68 16.81
CA THR A 364 -27.39 -3.09 17.03
C THR A 364 -27.52 -3.91 15.75
N ASP A 365 -26.83 -5.04 15.73
CA ASP A 365 -27.03 -6.09 14.73
C ASP A 365 -28.27 -6.97 15.01
N GLY A 366 -28.91 -6.79 16.17
CA GLY A 366 -29.92 -7.70 16.68
C GLY A 366 -29.29 -8.98 17.26
N GLY A 367 -30.00 -10.10 17.18
CA GLY A 367 -29.57 -11.39 17.68
C GLY A 367 -30.41 -12.54 17.14
N LEU A 368 -30.44 -13.66 17.87
CA LEU A 368 -31.22 -14.84 17.45
C LEU A 368 -32.73 -14.55 17.39
N ASP A 369 -33.23 -13.77 18.34
CA ASP A 369 -34.66 -13.49 18.52
C ASP A 369 -35.02 -12.00 18.37
N GLU A 370 -34.08 -11.16 17.91
CA GLU A 370 -34.25 -9.71 17.80
C GLU A 370 -33.64 -9.19 16.49
N THR A 371 -34.31 -8.25 15.82
CA THR A 371 -33.77 -7.58 14.64
C THR A 371 -32.82 -6.46 15.05
N GLY A 372 -31.99 -5.99 14.11
CA GLY A 372 -31.21 -4.77 14.33
C GLY A 372 -32.12 -3.59 14.66
N TYR A 373 -31.71 -2.76 15.61
CA TYR A 373 -32.48 -1.60 16.04
C TYR A 373 -31.62 -0.39 16.34
N PHE A 374 -32.26 0.77 16.30
CA PHE A 374 -31.76 2.06 16.75
C PHE A 374 -32.43 2.43 18.07
N ALA A 375 -31.64 2.77 19.09
CA ALA A 375 -32.15 3.09 20.41
C ALA A 375 -31.48 4.32 21.04
N HIS A 376 -32.23 4.94 21.94
CA HIS A 376 -31.77 5.95 22.88
C HIS A 376 -31.43 5.28 24.21
N VAL A 377 -30.33 5.71 24.84
CA VAL A 377 -29.91 5.28 26.18
C VAL A 377 -29.61 6.51 27.03
N ASP A 378 -30.24 6.57 28.20
CA ASP A 378 -29.92 7.56 29.23
C ASP A 378 -28.69 7.09 30.02
N PRO A 379 -27.53 7.77 29.93
CA PRO A 379 -26.31 7.35 30.62
C PRO A 379 -26.37 7.48 32.15
N ALA A 380 -27.36 8.19 32.71
CA ALA A 380 -27.52 8.30 34.16
C ALA A 380 -28.28 7.11 34.76
N THR A 381 -29.22 6.54 34.01
CA THR A 381 -30.10 5.46 34.49
C THR A 381 -29.90 4.14 33.76
N TRP A 382 -29.17 4.15 32.63
CA TRP A 382 -29.02 3.05 31.68
C TRP A 382 -30.35 2.57 31.07
N LYS A 383 -31.41 3.37 31.21
CA LYS A 383 -32.69 3.07 30.59
C LYS A 383 -32.57 3.21 29.07
N ARG A 384 -32.94 2.15 28.36
CA ARG A 384 -32.87 2.05 26.90
C ARG A 384 -34.25 2.04 26.28
N THR A 385 -34.49 2.96 25.36
CA THR A 385 -35.73 3.05 24.57
C THR A 385 -35.43 2.78 23.10
N THR A 386 -36.02 1.71 22.56
CA THR A 386 -35.96 1.42 21.12
C THR A 386 -36.76 2.46 20.34
N LEU A 387 -36.12 3.08 19.35
CA LEU A 387 -36.72 4.13 18.52
C LEU A 387 -37.18 3.58 17.17
N LEU A 388 -36.36 2.72 16.54
CA LEU A 388 -36.67 2.07 15.25
C LEU A 388 -36.10 0.65 15.24
N ASN A 389 -36.83 -0.31 14.69
CA ASN A 389 -36.36 -1.70 14.53
C ASN A 389 -36.75 -2.33 13.17
N HIS A 390 -37.39 -1.56 12.29
CA HIS A 390 -37.76 -1.97 10.94
C HIS A 390 -37.93 -0.76 10.00
N TYR A 391 -37.94 -1.01 8.70
CA TYR A 391 -38.23 -0.07 7.63
C TYR A 391 -39.46 -0.53 6.85
N TYR A 392 -40.63 0.05 7.12
CA TYR A 392 -41.91 -0.36 6.50
C TYR A 392 -42.14 -1.89 6.58
N GLU A 393 -42.18 -2.43 7.80
CA GLU A 393 -42.29 -3.87 8.12
C GLU A 393 -41.07 -4.73 7.74
N GLN A 394 -40.14 -4.23 6.93
CA GLN A 394 -38.90 -4.93 6.61
C GLN A 394 -37.90 -4.83 7.77
N PRO A 395 -37.37 -5.94 8.31
CA PRO A 395 -36.24 -5.91 9.24
C PRO A 395 -35.01 -5.22 8.63
N PHE A 396 -34.28 -4.46 9.44
CA PHE A 396 -32.93 -4.01 9.10
C PHE A 396 -31.97 -5.19 9.08
N LEU A 397 -30.97 -5.17 8.18
CA LEU A 397 -29.97 -6.23 8.00
C LEU A 397 -29.18 -6.51 9.27
N GLY A 398 -28.82 -5.43 9.98
CA GLY A 398 -27.92 -5.41 11.11
C GLY A 398 -27.06 -4.15 11.03
N PHE A 399 -27.33 -3.20 11.91
CA PHE A 399 -26.65 -1.90 11.84
C PHE A 399 -25.20 -2.03 12.29
N ASN A 400 -24.30 -1.29 11.63
CA ASN A 400 -22.88 -1.27 11.93
C ASN A 400 -22.45 0.00 12.66
N ASP A 401 -22.59 1.18 12.06
CA ASP A 401 -22.17 2.44 12.68
C ASP A 401 -23.27 3.52 12.56
N ILE A 402 -23.13 4.56 13.38
CA ILE A 402 -24.08 5.66 13.50
C ILE A 402 -23.37 7.00 13.61
N ALA A 403 -23.89 8.01 12.91
CA ALA A 403 -23.49 9.40 13.08
C ALA A 403 -24.73 10.29 13.22
N VAL A 404 -24.58 11.40 13.93
CA VAL A 404 -25.59 12.48 14.00
C VAL A 404 -25.05 13.77 13.38
N ASP A 405 -25.88 14.50 12.63
CA ASP A 405 -25.57 15.81 12.06
C ASP A 405 -25.82 16.97 13.05
N PRO A 406 -25.35 18.19 12.76
CA PRO A 406 -25.59 19.36 13.63
C PRO A 406 -27.08 19.73 13.81
N SER A 407 -27.97 19.24 12.96
CA SER A 407 -29.42 19.47 13.04
C SER A 407 -30.13 18.40 13.89
N GLY A 408 -29.38 17.41 14.41
CA GLY A 408 -29.92 16.30 15.20
C GLY A 408 -30.46 15.13 14.37
N ASN A 409 -30.16 15.04 13.06
CA ASN A 409 -30.55 13.90 12.24
C ASN A 409 -29.48 12.82 12.25
N PHE A 410 -29.88 11.56 12.08
CA PHE A 410 -28.98 10.42 12.18
C PHE A 410 -28.72 9.77 10.82
N TYR A 411 -27.52 9.22 10.65
CA TYR A 411 -27.11 8.38 9.54
C TYR A 411 -26.67 7.04 10.10
N LEU A 412 -27.33 5.95 9.67
CA LEU A 412 -27.12 4.61 10.19
C LEU A 412 -26.74 3.71 9.02
N THR A 413 -25.63 2.98 9.15
CA THR A 413 -25.21 2.02 8.13
C THR A 413 -25.79 0.66 8.42
N ASP A 414 -26.54 0.13 7.46
CA ASP A 414 -27.19 -1.17 7.54
C ASP A 414 -26.36 -2.19 6.76
N SER A 415 -25.79 -3.16 7.47
CA SER A 415 -24.70 -4.00 7.02
C SER A 415 -25.09 -5.47 7.03
N LYS A 416 -24.41 -6.29 6.23
CA LYS A 416 -24.55 -7.75 6.28
C LYS A 416 -23.56 -8.41 7.27
N SER A 417 -22.94 -7.62 8.17
CA SER A 417 -21.91 -8.10 9.09
C SER A 417 -22.45 -9.12 10.08
N ALA A 418 -23.63 -8.85 10.65
CA ALA A 418 -24.36 -9.77 11.53
C ALA A 418 -24.55 -11.15 10.90
N TRP A 419 -25.12 -11.17 9.69
CA TRP A 419 -25.37 -12.40 8.93
C TRP A 419 -24.07 -13.12 8.57
N GLY A 420 -23.08 -12.38 8.06
CA GLY A 420 -21.79 -12.93 7.67
C GLY A 420 -21.07 -13.61 8.84
N ARG A 421 -21.33 -13.18 10.08
CA ARG A 421 -20.78 -13.79 11.31
C ARG A 421 -21.73 -14.70 12.06
N SER A 422 -22.89 -15.02 11.49
CA SER A 422 -23.90 -15.88 12.11
C SER A 422 -24.41 -15.35 13.46
N VAL A 423 -24.37 -14.02 13.66
CA VAL A 423 -25.02 -13.35 14.80
C VAL A 423 -26.53 -13.44 14.67
N VAL A 424 -27.03 -13.33 13.43
CA VAL A 424 -28.44 -13.52 13.07
C VAL A 424 -28.60 -14.75 12.16
N PRO A 425 -29.72 -15.50 12.28
CA PRO A 425 -29.93 -16.76 11.57
C PRO A 425 -30.51 -16.59 10.15
N TRP A 426 -30.82 -15.37 9.72
CA TRP A 426 -31.56 -15.10 8.49
C TRP A 426 -30.73 -14.28 7.50
N THR A 427 -31.02 -14.46 6.21
CA THR A 427 -30.29 -13.80 5.12
C THR A 427 -30.82 -12.37 4.88
N PRO A 428 -29.94 -11.35 4.81
CA PRO A 428 -30.25 -10.00 4.36
C PRO A 428 -31.23 -9.94 3.17
N PRO A 429 -32.41 -9.32 3.32
CA PRO A 429 -33.41 -9.26 2.25
C PRO A 429 -33.07 -8.23 1.17
N THR A 430 -32.12 -7.32 1.44
CA THR A 430 -31.73 -6.23 0.53
C THR A 430 -30.21 -6.02 0.55
N ASN A 431 -29.72 -5.14 -0.33
CA ASN A 431 -28.31 -4.75 -0.33
C ASN A 431 -27.99 -3.84 0.87
N PRO A 432 -26.76 -3.90 1.42
CA PRO A 432 -26.30 -2.95 2.42
C PRO A 432 -26.42 -1.50 1.96
N GLY A 433 -26.61 -0.59 2.91
CA GLY A 433 -26.81 0.82 2.60
C GLY A 433 -26.75 1.71 3.82
N THR A 434 -27.10 2.98 3.61
CA THR A 434 -27.14 3.97 4.67
C THR A 434 -28.53 4.59 4.74
N TYR A 435 -29.12 4.59 5.93
CA TYR A 435 -30.39 5.25 6.23
C TYR A 435 -30.15 6.61 6.85
N PHE A 436 -30.87 7.62 6.36
CA PHE A 436 -31.09 8.88 7.07
C PHE A 436 -32.32 8.74 7.97
N ILE A 437 -32.23 9.19 9.21
CA ILE A 437 -33.32 9.26 10.17
C ILE A 437 -33.52 10.71 10.58
N ASP A 438 -34.71 11.25 10.32
CA ASP A 438 -35.08 12.57 10.82
C ASP A 438 -35.16 12.55 12.36
N GLY A 439 -34.38 13.40 13.01
CA GLY A 439 -34.23 13.38 14.47
C GLY A 439 -35.50 13.74 15.25
N ARG A 440 -36.48 14.37 14.60
CA ARG A 440 -37.72 14.84 15.24
C ARG A 440 -38.88 13.90 15.00
N THR A 441 -38.98 13.35 13.80
CA THR A 441 -40.09 12.50 13.36
C THR A 441 -39.74 11.02 13.37
N LEU A 442 -38.45 10.69 13.53
CA LEU A 442 -37.89 9.33 13.41
C LEU A 442 -38.16 8.70 12.04
N ARG A 443 -38.50 9.49 11.02
CA ARG A 443 -38.79 8.95 9.69
C ARG A 443 -37.49 8.44 9.03
N PRO A 444 -37.39 7.14 8.71
CA PRO A 444 -36.25 6.62 7.97
C PRO A 444 -36.37 6.88 6.47
N LYS A 445 -35.23 7.06 5.80
CA LYS A 445 -35.11 7.01 4.34
C LYS A 445 -33.77 6.40 3.96
N LEU A 446 -33.78 5.41 3.08
CA LEU A 446 -32.55 4.90 2.47
C LEU A 446 -31.97 5.97 1.54
N VAL A 447 -30.74 6.41 1.81
CA VAL A 447 -30.09 7.51 1.07
C VAL A 447 -28.89 7.06 0.24
N GLN A 448 -28.35 5.86 0.50
CA GLN A 448 -27.26 5.28 -0.27
C GLN A 448 -27.32 3.75 -0.23
N LEU A 449 -26.97 3.11 -1.35
CA LEU A 449 -26.82 1.66 -1.49
C LEU A 449 -25.38 1.31 -1.87
N THR A 450 -24.90 0.16 -1.41
CA THR A 450 -23.65 -0.44 -1.88
C THR A 450 -23.80 -1.92 -2.23
N THR A 451 -23.01 -2.38 -3.20
CA THR A 451 -22.82 -3.81 -3.51
C THR A 451 -21.78 -4.47 -2.59
N GLY A 452 -21.01 -3.68 -1.85
CA GLY A 452 -20.03 -4.15 -0.87
C GLY A 452 -20.67 -4.42 0.48
N ASN A 453 -20.20 -3.74 1.52
CA ASN A 453 -20.80 -3.77 2.86
C ASN A 453 -20.74 -2.37 3.47
N ALA A 454 -21.87 -1.84 3.93
CA ALA A 454 -21.91 -0.55 4.61
C ALA A 454 -21.27 -0.69 6.00
N ASN A 455 -20.49 0.30 6.42
CA ASN A 455 -19.73 0.23 7.67
C ASN A 455 -19.60 1.62 8.32
N GLY A 456 -18.40 2.13 8.59
CA GLY A 456 -18.24 3.44 9.23
C GLY A 456 -18.96 4.60 8.53
N VAL A 457 -19.53 5.49 9.33
CA VAL A 457 -20.20 6.72 8.89
C VAL A 457 -19.78 7.92 9.74
N ALA A 458 -19.52 9.06 9.08
CA ALA A 458 -19.25 10.32 9.76
C ALA A 458 -19.92 11.48 9.02
N VAL A 459 -20.15 12.58 9.73
CA VAL A 459 -20.70 13.81 9.17
C VAL A 459 -19.70 14.94 9.43
N SER A 460 -19.50 15.82 8.46
CA SER A 460 -18.65 17.00 8.62
C SER A 460 -19.21 17.94 9.70
N PRO A 461 -18.35 18.78 10.33
CA PRO A 461 -18.79 19.64 11.43
C PRO A 461 -19.93 20.62 11.05
N ASP A 462 -19.98 21.05 9.79
CA ASP A 462 -21.03 21.92 9.25
C ASP A 462 -22.29 21.16 8.78
N GLY A 463 -22.26 19.83 8.82
CA GLY A 463 -23.34 18.98 8.31
C GLY A 463 -23.50 19.02 6.79
N GLY A 464 -22.51 19.53 6.05
CA GLY A 464 -22.54 19.66 4.59
C GLY A 464 -22.08 18.41 3.84
N THR A 465 -21.29 17.55 4.47
CA THR A 465 -20.74 16.31 3.88
C THR A 465 -21.00 15.11 4.79
N VAL A 466 -21.41 13.99 4.20
CA VAL A 466 -21.44 12.66 4.85
C VAL A 466 -20.33 11.80 4.25
N TYR A 467 -19.57 11.13 5.11
CA TYR A 467 -18.52 10.19 4.76
C TYR A 467 -18.98 8.78 5.03
N LEU A 468 -18.85 7.89 4.05
CA LEU A 468 -19.29 6.50 4.12
C LEU A 468 -18.16 5.57 3.71
N ALA A 469 -17.83 4.62 4.59
CA ALA A 469 -16.90 3.54 4.30
C ALA A 469 -17.64 2.34 3.68
N ASP A 470 -16.94 1.66 2.77
CA ASP A 470 -17.36 0.36 2.25
C ASP A 470 -16.35 -0.70 2.71
N THR A 471 -16.82 -1.82 3.26
CA THR A 471 -15.97 -2.93 3.71
C THR A 471 -16.18 -4.21 2.92
N GLY A 472 -16.67 -4.12 1.68
CA GLY A 472 -16.87 -5.26 0.79
C GLY A 472 -15.63 -6.15 0.56
N ALA A 473 -14.41 -5.64 0.80
CA ALA A 473 -13.17 -6.43 0.74
C ALA A 473 -12.87 -7.30 1.98
N ALA A 474 -13.53 -7.06 3.14
CA ALA A 474 -13.19 -7.67 4.43
C ALA A 474 -13.51 -9.18 4.53
N GLY A 475 -14.41 -9.68 3.67
CA GLY A 475 -14.88 -11.08 3.70
C GLY A 475 -15.62 -11.44 5.00
N PHE A 476 -16.09 -12.67 5.09
CA PHE A 476 -16.77 -13.22 6.29
C PHE A 476 -16.25 -14.65 6.54
N PRO A 477 -16.46 -15.25 7.72
CA PRO A 477 -16.26 -16.69 7.90
C PRO A 477 -16.87 -17.50 6.74
N GLY A 478 -16.07 -18.32 6.08
CA GLY A 478 -16.48 -19.09 4.88
C GLY A 478 -16.51 -18.30 3.56
N GLN A 479 -16.34 -16.98 3.57
CA GLN A 479 -16.20 -16.13 2.37
C GLN A 479 -14.80 -15.48 2.34
N PRO A 480 -13.93 -15.85 1.38
CA PRO A 480 -12.57 -15.33 1.36
C PRO A 480 -12.56 -13.81 1.16
N ARG A 481 -11.62 -13.14 1.83
CA ARG A 481 -11.29 -11.73 1.56
C ARG A 481 -11.04 -11.52 0.07
N SER A 482 -11.67 -10.50 -0.49
CA SER A 482 -11.47 -10.15 -1.90
C SER A 482 -10.59 -8.92 -2.03
N GLY A 483 -9.39 -9.12 -2.58
CA GLY A 483 -8.53 -8.01 -2.98
C GLY A 483 -9.16 -7.08 -4.03
N LEU A 484 -10.25 -7.49 -4.68
CA LEU A 484 -10.98 -6.70 -5.67
C LEU A 484 -12.31 -6.14 -5.12
N GLY A 485 -12.66 -6.46 -3.87
CA GLY A 485 -13.88 -5.97 -3.24
C GLY A 485 -13.86 -4.45 -3.01
N PRO A 486 -15.03 -3.79 -3.00
CA PRO A 486 -15.13 -2.38 -2.62
C PRO A 486 -14.51 -2.13 -1.25
N ARG A 487 -13.68 -1.09 -1.13
CA ARG A 487 -13.09 -0.65 0.14
C ARG A 487 -12.86 0.87 0.27
N GLY A 488 -13.50 1.63 -0.62
CA GLY A 488 -13.30 3.08 -0.68
C GLY A 488 -14.00 3.81 0.45
N LEU A 489 -13.39 4.90 0.91
CA LEU A 489 -14.01 5.93 1.72
C LEU A 489 -14.57 7.01 0.79
N TRP A 490 -15.87 7.21 0.84
CA TRP A 490 -16.61 8.11 -0.05
C TRP A 490 -17.15 9.30 0.72
N ALA A 491 -17.11 10.48 0.11
CA ALA A 491 -17.81 11.66 0.60
C ALA A 491 -19.02 11.98 -0.30
N PHE A 492 -20.07 12.50 0.31
CA PHE A 492 -21.32 12.89 -0.33
C PHE A 492 -21.75 14.24 0.21
N ASP A 493 -22.21 15.12 -0.68
CA ASP A 493 -22.81 16.39 -0.29
C ASP A 493 -24.24 16.18 0.21
N VAL A 494 -24.57 16.81 1.34
CA VAL A 494 -25.91 16.78 1.94
C VAL A 494 -26.77 17.86 1.30
N ALA A 495 -27.85 17.46 0.64
CA ALA A 495 -28.79 18.41 0.05
C ALA A 495 -29.48 19.27 1.14
N ARG A 496 -29.65 20.56 0.87
CA ARG A 496 -30.34 21.51 1.75
C ARG A 496 -31.48 22.21 1.01
N THR A 497 -32.55 22.56 1.72
CA THR A 497 -33.58 23.47 1.19
C THR A 497 -33.03 24.90 1.14
N ALA A 498 -33.74 25.81 0.47
CA ALA A 498 -33.41 27.24 0.49
C ALA A 498 -33.42 27.84 1.93
N ALA A 499 -34.17 27.23 2.84
CA ALA A 499 -34.22 27.60 4.26
C ALA A 499 -33.13 26.89 5.11
N GLY A 500 -32.20 26.14 4.49
CA GLY A 500 -31.09 25.47 5.16
C GLY A 500 -31.43 24.13 5.82
N ALA A 501 -32.67 23.65 5.70
CA ALA A 501 -33.08 22.36 6.27
C ALA A 501 -32.45 21.19 5.51
N THR A 502 -32.00 20.16 6.23
CA THR A 502 -31.47 18.92 5.64
C THR A 502 -32.55 18.24 4.80
N VAL A 503 -32.22 17.93 3.55
CA VAL A 503 -33.01 17.07 2.67
C VAL A 503 -32.35 15.71 2.67
N PRO A 504 -33.11 14.60 2.86
CA PRO A 504 -32.53 13.26 2.95
C PRO A 504 -32.17 12.72 1.56
N VAL A 505 -31.23 13.38 0.90
CA VAL A 505 -30.69 13.08 -0.42
C VAL A 505 -29.20 13.39 -0.38
N LEU A 506 -28.40 12.43 -0.81
CA LEU A 506 -26.95 12.56 -0.92
C LEU A 506 -26.58 12.79 -2.40
N ASN A 507 -25.73 13.78 -2.65
CA ASN A 507 -25.26 14.18 -3.97
C ASN A 507 -23.73 14.15 -4.03
N GLY A 508 -23.15 14.42 -5.20
CA GLY A 508 -21.72 14.75 -5.32
C GLY A 508 -20.77 13.66 -4.83
N ARG A 509 -21.09 12.38 -5.08
CA ARG A 509 -20.26 11.24 -4.66
C ARG A 509 -18.81 11.42 -5.13
N ARG A 510 -17.89 11.54 -4.17
CA ARG A 510 -16.45 11.72 -4.42
C ARG A 510 -15.63 10.70 -3.63
N LEU A 511 -14.65 10.09 -4.28
CA LEU A 511 -13.71 9.19 -3.60
C LEU A 511 -12.77 10.05 -2.75
N LEU A 512 -12.76 9.83 -1.43
CA LEU A 512 -11.86 10.53 -0.53
C LEU A 512 -10.55 9.75 -0.38
N ASN A 513 -10.63 8.45 -0.15
CA ASN A 513 -9.46 7.59 -0.03
C ASN A 513 -9.80 6.13 -0.36
N ASN A 514 -8.79 5.33 -0.67
CA ASN A 514 -8.88 3.89 -0.84
C ASN A 514 -7.71 3.24 -0.08
N PRO A 515 -7.95 2.43 0.95
CA PRO A 515 -6.89 1.99 1.84
C PRO A 515 -5.96 1.01 1.10
N ILE A 516 -4.66 1.15 1.36
CA ILE A 516 -3.60 0.34 0.73
C ILE A 516 -3.77 -1.15 1.08
N ALA A 517 -4.24 -1.44 2.29
CA ALA A 517 -4.56 -2.77 2.78
C ALA A 517 -5.79 -2.70 3.71
N TYR A 518 -6.47 -3.85 3.90
CA TYR A 518 -7.67 -3.98 4.72
C TYR A 518 -8.82 -3.06 4.26
N THR A 519 -9.58 -2.51 5.20
CA THR A 519 -10.78 -1.70 5.00
C THR A 519 -10.92 -0.69 6.13
N TYR A 520 -11.66 0.39 5.92
CA TYR A 520 -12.08 1.28 7.00
C TYR A 520 -13.26 0.64 7.73
N ASP A 521 -13.09 0.30 9.01
CA ASP A 521 -14.19 -0.14 9.87
C ASP A 521 -14.98 1.12 10.31
N GLY A 522 -14.87 1.58 11.55
CA GLY A 522 -15.51 2.81 12.00
C GLY A 522 -14.94 4.11 11.38
N LEU A 523 -15.78 5.13 11.28
CA LEU A 523 -15.38 6.51 10.97
C LEU A 523 -15.71 7.44 12.13
N ARG A 524 -14.78 8.33 12.46
CA ARG A 524 -14.99 9.40 13.44
C ARG A 524 -14.53 10.72 12.86
N GLY A 525 -15.39 11.73 12.98
CA GLY A 525 -15.10 13.10 12.58
C GLY A 525 -15.00 14.00 13.79
N TRP A 526 -14.13 15.02 13.72
CA TRP A 526 -14.06 16.05 14.77
C TRP A 526 -15.40 16.78 14.85
N ARG A 527 -15.97 16.85 16.05
CA ARG A 527 -17.16 17.65 16.38
C ARG A 527 -16.73 18.76 17.32
N TRP A 528 -17.02 20.01 16.96
CA TRP A 528 -16.79 21.16 17.86
C TRP A 528 -17.61 20.98 19.14
N GLY A 529 -17.00 21.22 20.31
CA GLY A 529 -17.73 21.36 21.58
C GLY A 529 -17.53 20.26 22.62
N VAL A 530 -16.28 19.84 22.87
CA VAL A 530 -15.86 19.35 24.19
C VAL A 530 -14.67 20.17 24.65
#